data_AF-A0A4Y1QWX2-F1
#
_entry.id   AF-A0A4Y1QWX2-F1
#
_cell.length_a   1.000
_cell.length_b   1.000
_cell.length_c   1.000
_cell.angle_alpha   90.00
_cell.angle_beta   90.00
_cell.angle_gamma   90.00
#
_symmetry.space_group_name_H-M   'P 1'
#
loop_
_entity.id
_entity.type
_entity.pdbx_description
1 polymer ?
#
loop_
_entity_poly.entity_id
_entity_poly.type
_entity_poly.pdbx_seq_one_letter_code
_entity_poly.pdbx_strand_id
1 'polypeptide(L)'
;MNIIYGANNVAKMLQELIMPHLRAEAAETLRYEAQCRIQDLIYGCIGVISQLYINKYKIYTECQLAKTRAEIALMNSDGQEPPQAQVDQQI
;
A
#
# COMPACT_ATOMS: atom_id res chain seq x y z
N MET A 1 -24.41 -2.28 -9.06
CA MET A 1 -24.80 -0.85 -9.10
C MET A 1 -26.25 -0.64 -8.64
N ASN A 2 -27.26 -1.11 -9.38
CA ASN A 2 -28.68 -0.83 -9.06
C ASN A 2 -29.19 -1.43 -7.73
N ILE A 3 -28.64 -2.55 -7.27
CA ILE A 3 -29.04 -3.15 -5.99
C ILE A 3 -28.57 -2.30 -4.80
N ILE A 4 -27.42 -1.62 -4.94
CA ILE A 4 -26.82 -0.82 -3.86
C ILE A 4 -27.38 0.60 -3.86
N TYR A 5 -27.49 1.22 -5.03
CA TYR A 5 -27.92 2.63 -5.14
C TYR A 5 -29.36 2.81 -5.61
N GLY A 6 -29.92 1.87 -6.37
CA GLY A 6 -31.20 2.04 -7.08
C GLY A 6 -31.07 2.82 -8.39
N ALA A 7 -31.85 2.43 -9.41
CA ALA A 7 -31.74 3.01 -10.75
C ALA A 7 -32.03 4.53 -10.79
N ASN A 8 -33.05 4.99 -10.04
CA ASN A 8 -33.40 6.42 -9.99
C ASN A 8 -32.30 7.26 -9.34
N ASN A 9 -31.68 6.76 -8.27
CA ASN A 9 -30.60 7.47 -7.60
C ASN A 9 -29.34 7.51 -8.47
N VAL A 10 -29.04 6.41 -9.18
CA VAL A 10 -27.95 6.40 -10.18
C VAL A 10 -28.19 7.44 -11.26
N ALA A 11 -29.39 7.50 -11.84
CA ALA A 11 -29.73 8.49 -12.85
C ALA A 11 -29.57 9.93 -12.33
N LYS A 12 -30.06 10.21 -11.11
CA LYS A 12 -29.93 11.51 -10.45
C LYS A 12 -28.45 11.89 -10.24
N MET A 13 -27.66 11.01 -9.63
CA MET A 13 -26.23 11.25 -9.37
C MET A 13 -25.44 11.53 -10.65
N LEU A 14 -25.73 10.83 -11.75
CA LEU A 14 -25.08 11.07 -13.04
C LEU A 14 -25.53 12.38 -13.70
N GLN A 15 -26.80 12.75 -13.54
CA GLN A 15 -27.33 14.01 -14.09
C GLN A 15 -26.81 15.25 -13.34
N GLU A 16 -26.52 15.13 -12.05
CA GLU A 16 -25.96 16.20 -11.20
C GLU A 16 -24.51 16.59 -11.57
N LEU A 17 -23.80 15.76 -12.35
CA LEU A 17 -22.46 16.10 -12.83
C LEU A 17 -22.50 17.26 -13.82
N ILE A 18 -21.80 18.35 -13.47
CA ILE A 18 -21.65 19.57 -14.28
C ILE A 18 -21.03 19.26 -15.64
N MET A 19 -20.10 18.30 -15.69
CA MET A 19 -19.39 17.89 -16.90
C MET A 19 -19.97 16.57 -17.45
N PRO A 20 -20.71 16.59 -18.57
CA PRO A 20 -21.37 15.39 -19.09
C PRO A 20 -20.41 14.27 -19.49
N HIS A 21 -19.18 14.61 -19.91
CA HIS A 21 -18.18 13.62 -20.33
C HIS A 21 -17.67 12.77 -19.16
N LEU A 22 -17.75 13.25 -17.91
CA LEU A 22 -17.37 12.49 -16.72
C LEU A 22 -18.41 11.45 -16.30
N ARG A 23 -19.61 11.48 -16.90
CA ARG A 23 -20.69 10.56 -16.51
C ARG A 23 -20.31 9.09 -16.72
N ALA A 24 -19.56 8.77 -17.78
CA ALA A 24 -19.11 7.41 -18.03
C ALA A 24 -18.15 6.93 -16.93
N GLU A 25 -17.19 7.77 -16.55
CA GLU A 25 -16.22 7.48 -15.48
C GLU A 25 -16.89 7.38 -14.11
N ALA A 26 -17.83 8.29 -13.81
CA ALA A 26 -18.60 8.25 -12.58
C ALA A 26 -19.49 7.00 -12.50
N ALA A 27 -20.11 6.58 -13.62
CA ALA A 27 -20.88 5.35 -13.67
C ALA A 27 -20.00 4.12 -13.39
N GLU A 28 -18.79 4.09 -13.93
CA GLU A 28 -17.83 3.01 -13.66
C GLU A 28 -17.39 3.01 -12.19
N THR A 29 -17.15 4.18 -11.61
CA THR A 29 -16.81 4.33 -10.18
C THR A 29 -17.93 3.80 -9.29
N LEU A 30 -19.19 4.20 -9.55
CA LEU A 30 -20.37 3.70 -8.83
C LEU A 30 -20.57 2.18 -9.04
N ARG A 31 -20.26 1.66 -10.23
CA ARG A 31 -20.31 0.21 -10.50
C ARG A 31 -19.31 -0.53 -9.62
N TYR A 32 -18.07 -0.06 -9.58
CA TYR A 32 -17.00 -0.63 -8.77
C TYR A 32 -17.31 -0.56 -7.28
N GLU A 33 -17.77 0.59 -6.78
CA GLU A 33 -18.14 0.77 -5.36
C GLU A 33 -19.27 -0.19 -4.96
N ALA A 34 -20.32 -0.30 -5.78
CA ALA A 34 -21.39 -1.27 -5.54
C ALA A 34 -20.89 -2.71 -5.54
N GLN A 35 -19.95 -3.05 -6.42
CA GLN A 35 -19.35 -4.38 -6.45
C GLN A 35 -18.58 -4.67 -5.17
N CYS A 36 -17.76 -3.73 -4.69
CA CYS A 36 -17.09 -3.86 -3.41
C CYS A 36 -18.09 -4.05 -2.27
N ARG A 37 -19.20 -3.30 -2.25
CA ARG A 37 -20.23 -3.42 -1.21
C ARG A 37 -20.95 -4.77 -1.22
N ILE A 38 -21.09 -5.41 -2.39
CA ILE A 38 -21.63 -6.76 -2.52
C ILE A 38 -20.65 -7.80 -1.99
N GLN A 39 -19.35 -7.61 -2.26
CA GLN A 39 -18.29 -8.52 -1.83
C GLN A 39 -18.00 -8.41 -0.34
N ASP A 40 -18.05 -7.19 0.21
CA ASP A 40 -17.85 -6.90 1.62
C ASP A 40 -19.02 -6.04 2.12
N LEU A 41 -19.93 -6.68 2.85
CA LEU A 41 -21.14 -6.07 3.36
C LEU A 41 -20.89 -5.13 4.56
N ILE A 42 -19.68 -5.08 5.10
CA ILE A 42 -19.35 -4.22 6.25
C ILE A 42 -18.53 -3.04 5.77
N TYR A 43 -17.45 -3.29 5.02
CA TYR A 43 -16.49 -2.24 4.65
C TYR A 43 -16.51 -1.85 3.18
N GLY A 44 -17.04 -2.68 2.27
CA GLY A 44 -17.08 -2.38 0.84
C GLY A 44 -15.75 -1.86 0.28
N CYS A 45 -15.77 -0.72 -0.42
CA CYS A 45 -14.57 -0.10 -0.98
C CYS A 45 -13.61 0.46 0.09
N ILE A 46 -14.09 0.77 1.30
CA ILE A 46 -13.26 1.22 2.42
C ILE A 46 -12.32 0.11 2.87
N GLY A 47 -12.74 -1.15 2.77
CA GLY A 47 -11.87 -2.31 3.03
C GLY A 47 -10.67 -2.34 2.07
N VAL A 48 -10.93 -2.11 0.77
CA VAL A 48 -9.88 -2.01 -0.25
C VAL A 48 -8.91 -0.86 0.05
N ILE A 49 -9.44 0.33 0.37
CA ILE A 49 -8.63 1.50 0.72
C ILE A 49 -7.75 1.19 1.94
N SER A 50 -8.34 0.61 2.99
CA SER A 50 -7.62 0.27 4.22
C SER A 50 -6.48 -0.70 3.97
N GLN A 51 -6.71 -1.72 3.14
CA GLN A 51 -5.66 -2.68 2.78
C GLN A 51 -4.49 -2.04 2.04
N LEU A 52 -4.77 -1.08 1.14
CA LEU A 52 -3.72 -0.32 0.45
C LEU A 52 -2.88 0.49 1.44
N TYR A 53 -3.50 1.16 2.41
CA TYR A 53 -2.76 1.89 3.45
C TYR A 53 -1.90 0.94 4.28
N ILE A 54 -2.46 -0.17 4.77
CA ILE A 54 -1.72 -1.18 5.56
C ILE A 54 -0.51 -1.68 4.77
N ASN A 55 -0.70 -2.05 3.50
CA ASN A 55 0.38 -2.54 2.64
C ASN A 55 1.47 -1.49 2.43
N LYS A 56 1.09 -0.23 2.22
CA LYS A 56 2.04 0.88 2.10
C LYS A 56 2.90 1.02 3.35
N TYR A 57 2.29 0.98 4.54
CA TYR A 57 3.02 1.07 5.80
C TYR A 57 3.92 -0.15 6.05
N LYS A 58 3.45 -1.34 5.69
CA LYS A 58 4.24 -2.57 5.76
C LYS A 58 5.51 -2.46 4.91
N ILE A 59 5.36 -2.11 3.63
CA ILE A 59 6.48 -1.96 2.69
C ILE A 59 7.46 -0.89 3.19
N TYR A 60 6.94 0.25 3.64
CA TYR A 60 7.77 1.32 4.21
C TYR A 60 8.60 0.82 5.40
N THR A 61 7.97 0.10 6.32
CA THR A 61 8.62 -0.45 7.52
C THR A 61 9.68 -1.48 7.15
N GLU A 62 9.39 -2.39 6.21
CA GLU A 62 10.33 -3.39 5.71
C GLU A 62 11.55 -2.75 5.04
N CYS A 63 11.34 -1.68 4.26
CA CYS A 63 12.41 -0.90 3.65
C CYS A 63 13.32 -0.25 4.70
N GLN A 64 12.73 0.39 5.71
CA GLN A 64 13.50 1.00 6.81
C GLN A 64 14.30 -0.05 7.58
N LEU A 65 13.70 -1.21 7.85
CA LEU A 65 14.38 -2.32 8.51
C LEU A 65 15.55 -2.85 7.68
N ALA A 66 15.37 -3.01 6.36
CA ALA A 66 16.44 -3.44 5.46
C ALA A 66 17.59 -2.42 5.43
N LYS A 67 17.28 -1.12 5.37
CA LYS A 67 18.27 -0.04 5.43
C LYS A 67 19.09 -0.08 6.71
N THR A 68 18.44 -0.12 7.88
CA THR A 68 19.14 -0.18 9.17
C THR A 68 20.00 -1.43 9.31
N ARG A 69 19.53 -2.59 8.81
CA ARG A 69 20.33 -3.82 8.79
C ARG A 69 21.59 -3.69 7.94
N ALA A 70 21.49 -3.05 6.78
CA ALA A 70 22.65 -2.79 5.91
C ALA A 70 23.65 -1.84 6.56
N GLU A 71 23.17 -0.78 7.22
CA GLU A 71 24.02 0.17 7.98
C GLU A 71 24.77 -0.54 9.11
N ILE A 72 24.10 -1.41 9.88
CA ILE A 72 24.75 -2.21 10.94
C ILE A 72 25.80 -3.17 10.35
N ALA A 73 25.49 -3.83 9.23
CA ALA A 73 26.43 -4.74 8.58
C ALA A 73 27.72 -4.02 8.14
N LEU A 74 27.59 -2.80 7.58
CA LEU A 74 28.73 -1.98 7.19
C LEU A 74 29.60 -1.58 8.39
N MET A 75 28.98 -1.16 9.50
CA MET A 75 29.70 -0.82 10.73
C MET A 75 30.45 -2.04 11.32
N ASN A 76 29.83 -3.23 11.26
CA ASN A 76 30.45 -4.45 11.76
C ASN A 76 31.62 -4.93 10.88
N SER A 77 31.63 -4.61 9.58
CA SER A 77 32.77 -4.93 8.70
C SER A 77 34.00 -4.05 8.93
N ASP A 78 33.83 -2.83 9.45
CA ASP A 78 34.94 -1.91 9.74
C ASP A 78 35.68 -2.23 11.07
N GLY A 79 35.19 -3.20 11.85
CA GLY A 79 35.73 -3.58 13.16
C GLY A 79 36.69 -4.79 13.18
N GLN A 80 37.08 -5.35 12.03
CA GLN A 80 38.12 -6.39 11.99
C GLN A 80 39.52 -5.75 11.93
N GLU A 81 40.16 -5.55 13.08
CA GLU A 81 41.62 -5.41 13.13
C GLU A 81 42.26 -6.66 12.48
N PRO A 82 43.30 -6.50 11.65
CA PRO A 82 44.01 -7.64 11.05
C PRO A 82 44.57 -8.53 12.18
N PRO A 83 44.58 -9.87 12.00
CA PRO A 83 45.22 -10.76 12.96
C PRO A 83 46.66 -10.31 13.15
N GLN A 84 47.01 -9.85 14.35
CA GLN A 84 48.40 -9.56 14.68
C GLN A 84 49.19 -10.85 14.54
N ALA A 85 50.02 -10.92 13.49
CA ALA A 85 51.01 -11.97 13.34
C ALA A 85 51.89 -11.93 14.59
N GLN A 86 51.78 -12.96 15.42
CA GLN A 86 52.69 -13.20 16.52
C GLN A 86 54.09 -13.37 15.92
N VAL A 87 54.93 -12.35 16.13
CA VAL A 87 56.36 -12.46 15.90
C VAL A 87 56.87 -13.37 17.01
N ASP A 88 57.00 -14.65 16.71
CA ASP A 88 57.70 -15.62 17.54
C ASP A 88 59.15 -15.17 17.68
N GLN A 89 59.43 -14.48 18.79
CA GLN A 89 60.78 -14.17 19.22
C GLN A 89 61.22 -15.30 20.14
N GLN A 90 61.91 -16.29 19.55
CA GLN A 90 62.57 -17.33 20.33
C GLN A 90 63.98 -17.60 19.80
N ILE A 91 64.94 -17.18 20.64
CA ILE A 91 66.38 -17.49 20.74
C ILE A 91 67.31 -16.71 19.79
#